data_AF-A0A2R6MZM1-F1
#
_entry.id   AF-A0A2R6MZM1-F1
#
_cell.length_a   1.000
_cell.length_b   1.000
_cell.length_c   1.000
_cell.angle_alpha   90.00
_cell.angle_beta   90.00
_cell.angle_gamma   90.00
#
_symmetry.space_group_name_H-M   'P 1'
#
loop_
_entity.id
_entity.type
_entity.pdbx_description
1 polymer ?
#
loop_
_entity_poly.entity_id
_entity_poly.type
_entity_poly.pdbx_seq_one_letter_code
_entity_poly.pdbx_strand_id
1 'polypeptide(L)' 'CGYPLAAQQELLADIEARFDVPVLAVCSKADRSRDVEAEYYMSVTGDENVKTVLAAAIEAVGHEPDLPFES' A
#
# COMPACT_ATOMS: atom_id res chain seq x y z
N CYS A 1 -12.02 10.42 -3.57
CA CYS A 1 -12.82 9.19 -3.45
C CYS A 1 -14.24 9.44 -2.89
N GLY A 2 -14.64 10.69 -2.62
CA GLY A 2 -15.94 11.00 -1.99
C GLY A 2 -15.87 11.14 -0.47
N TYR A 3 -14.70 10.85 0.13
CA TYR A 3 -14.45 10.98 1.57
C TYR A 3 -13.35 12.01 1.86
N PRO A 4 -13.43 12.74 2.98
CA PRO A 4 -12.38 13.64 3.42
C PRO A 4 -11.13 12.85 3.87
N LEU A 5 -10.00 13.53 3.98
CA LEU A 5 -8.74 12.91 4.43
C LEU A 5 -8.85 12.34 5.85
N ALA A 6 -9.43 13.09 6.79
CA ALA A 6 -9.56 12.67 8.18
C ALA A 6 -10.28 11.32 8.33
N ALA A 7 -11.35 11.09 7.55
CA ALA A 7 -12.07 9.81 7.56
C ALA A 7 -11.23 8.65 7.00
N GLN A 8 -10.33 8.92 6.05
CA GLN A 8 -9.41 7.91 5.52
C GLN A 8 -8.34 7.54 6.55
N GLN A 9 -7.85 8.53 7.33
CA GLN A 9 -6.86 8.31 8.39
C GLN A 9 -7.45 7.58 9.59
N GLU A 10 -8.70 7.89 9.96
CA GLU A 10 -9.45 7.15 10.98
C GLU A 10 -9.62 5.68 10.58
N LEU A 11 -10.02 5.43 9.33
CA LEU A 11 -10.14 4.07 8.80
C LEU A 11 -8.79 3.33 8.77
N LEU A 12 -7.70 4.01 8.44
CA LEU A 12 -6.36 3.40 8.46
C LEU A 12 -6.00 2.94 9.88
N ALA A 13 -6.19 3.79 10.90
CA ALA A 13 -5.94 3.44 12.28
C ALA A 13 -6.80 2.25 12.75
N ASP A 14 -8.07 2.20 12.34
CA ASP A 14 -8.97 1.08 12.63
C ASP A 14 -8.51 -0.24 11.98
N ILE A 15 -8.00 -0.17 10.75
CA ILE A 15 -7.45 -1.33 10.04
C ILE A 15 -6.17 -1.82 10.74
N GLU A 16 -5.24 -0.92 11.06
CA GLU A 16 -4.00 -1.24 11.77
C GLU A 16 -4.28 -1.87 13.13
N ALA A 17 -5.31 -1.43 13.85
CA ALA A 17 -5.70 -2.01 15.14
C ALA A 17 -6.41 -3.36 15.02
N ARG A 18 -6.97 -3.71 13.85
CA ARG A 18 -7.79 -4.91 13.67
C ARG A 18 -6.99 -6.13 13.22
N PHE A 19 -5.89 -5.93 12.52
CA PHE A 19 -5.18 -7.00 11.83
C PHE A 19 -3.77 -7.18 12.38
N ASP A 20 -3.45 -8.39 12.85
CA ASP A 20 -2.10 -8.79 13.29
C ASP A 20 -1.18 -9.17 12.09
N VAL A 21 -1.35 -8.49 10.95
CA VAL A 21 -0.54 -8.69 9.74
C VAL A 21 -0.03 -7.34 9.23
N PRO A 22 1.04 -7.30 8.42
CA PRO A 22 1.55 -6.05 7.87
C PRO A 22 0.48 -5.29 7.06
N VAL A 23 0.30 -4.01 7.37
CA VAL A 23 -0.59 -3.09 6.65
C VAL A 23 0.29 -2.11 5.87
N LEU A 24 0.12 -2.06 4.54
CA LEU A 24 0.84 -1.16 3.66
C LEU A 24 -0.08 -0.02 3.20
N ALA A 25 0.17 1.20 3.66
CA ALA A 25 -0.56 2.39 3.23
C ALA A 25 0.09 3.04 2.00
N VAL A 26 -0.70 3.33 0.96
CA VAL A 26 -0.21 3.89 -0.31
C VAL A 26 -1.05 5.09 -0.72
N CYS A 27 -0.41 6.23 -0.95
CA CYS A 27 -1.04 7.42 -1.51
C CYS A 27 -1.30 7.22 -3.01
N SER A 28 -2.51 6.74 -3.34
CA SER A 28 -2.94 6.54 -4.72
C SER A 28 -3.39 7.85 -5.39
N LYS A 29 -3.30 7.92 -6.73
CA LYS A 29 -3.56 9.14 -7.53
C LYS A 29 -2.56 10.27 -7.24
N ALA A 30 -1.30 9.90 -7.06
CA ALA A 30 -0.21 10.85 -6.84
C ALA A 30 0.02 11.84 -8.01
N ASP A 31 -0.57 11.56 -9.18
CA ASP A 31 -0.68 12.48 -10.32
C ASP A 31 -1.64 13.66 -10.08
N ARG A 32 -2.50 13.56 -9.06
CA ARG A 32 -3.52 14.58 -8.74
C ARG A 32 -3.32 15.27 -7.40
N SER A 33 -2.80 14.56 -6.40
CA SER A 33 -2.56 15.12 -5.07
C SER A 33 -1.43 14.37 -4.37
N ARG A 34 -0.63 15.13 -3.63
CA ARG A 34 0.44 14.64 -2.73
C ARG A 34 0.39 15.38 -1.40
N ASP A 35 -0.81 15.84 -1.00
CA ASP A 35 -1.00 16.73 0.15
C ASP A 35 -0.86 16.03 1.51
N VAL A 36 -0.44 14.76 1.49
CA VAL A 36 -0.24 13.90 2.65
C VAL A 36 1.11 13.25 2.49
N GLU A 37 1.93 13.33 3.54
CA GLU A 37 3.18 12.57 3.63
C GLU A 37 2.86 11.08 3.67
N ALA A 38 3.42 10.33 2.72
CA ALA A 38 3.23 8.90 2.60
C ALA A 38 4.54 8.24 2.21
N GLU A 39 4.77 7.04 2.72
CA GLU A 39 5.93 6.24 2.37
C GLU A 39 5.92 5.85 0.89
N TYR A 40 4.73 5.52 0.37
CA TYR A 40 4.54 5.16 -1.04
C TYR A 40 3.53 6.08 -1.71
N TYR A 41 3.92 6.63 -2.86
CA TYR A 41 3.05 7.35 -3.79
C TYR A 41 2.88 6.52 -5.06
N MET A 42 1.66 6.40 -5.58
CA MET A 42 1.37 5.61 -6.78
C MET A 42 0.33 6.28 -7.66
N SER A 43 0.49 6.18 -8.97
CA SER A 43 -0.55 6.53 -9.94
C SER A 43 -0.68 5.47 -11.01
N VAL A 44 -1.83 4.82 -11.09
CA VAL A 44 -2.12 3.85 -12.16
C VAL A 44 -2.26 4.56 -13.51
N THR A 45 -2.86 5.75 -13.53
CA THR A 45 -3.01 6.55 -14.76
C THR A 45 -1.67 7.07 -15.28
N GLY A 46 -0.73 7.34 -14.39
CA GLY A 46 0.64 7.76 -14.72
C GLY A 46 1.65 6.61 -14.87
N ASP A 47 1.22 5.35 -14.70
CA ASP A 47 2.11 4.18 -14.58
C ASP A 47 3.26 4.39 -13.56
N GLU A 48 2.98 5.15 -12.50
CA GLU A 48 3.96 5.56 -11.50
C GLU A 48 3.93 4.59 -10.32
N ASN A 49 5.09 3.99 -10.01
CA ASN A 49 5.37 3.19 -8.81
C ASN A 49 4.50 1.94 -8.58
N VAL A 50 3.70 1.51 -9.57
CA VAL A 50 2.87 0.30 -9.45
C VAL A 50 3.70 -0.94 -9.12
N LYS A 51 4.85 -1.11 -9.79
CA LYS A 51 5.77 -2.23 -9.53
C LYS A 51 6.50 -2.11 -8.21
N THR A 52 6.87 -0.89 -7.82
CA THR A 52 7.54 -0.61 -6.54
C THR A 52 6.64 -0.96 -5.36
N VAL A 53 5.37 -0.53 -5.40
CA VAL A 53 4.39 -0.85 -4.35
C VAL A 53 4.11 -2.35 -4.28
N LEU A 54 4.03 -3.02 -5.43
CA LEU A 54 3.88 -4.47 -5.46
C LEU A 54 5.06 -5.18 -4.79
N ALA A 55 6.30 -4.76 -5.08
CA ALA A 55 7.49 -5.32 -4.45
C ALA A 55 7.47 -5.11 -2.93
N ALA A 56 7.13 -3.91 -2.46
CA ALA A 56 7.01 -3.61 -1.04
C ALA A 56 5.96 -4.49 -0.33
N ALA A 57 4.82 -4.76 -0.98
CA ALA A 57 3.80 -5.64 -0.44
C ALA A 57 4.30 -7.10 -0.33
N ILE A 58 5.06 -7.59 -1.32
CA ILE A 58 5.65 -8.94 -1.32
C ILE A 58 6.69 -9.06 -0.19
N GLU A 59 7.55 -8.06 -0.05
CA GLU A 59 8.56 -8.03 1.01
C GLU A 59 7.92 -8.00 2.40
N ALA A 60 6.88 -7.19 2.59
CA ALA A 60 6.19 -7.05 3.88
C ALA A 60 5.60 -8.38 4.37
N VAL A 61 5.02 -9.19 3.48
CA VAL A 61 4.42 -10.48 3.86
C VAL A 61 5.46 -11.61 4.00
N GLY A 62 6.73 -11.35 3.66
CA GLY A 62 7.80 -12.35 3.73
C GLY A 62 7.55 -13.56 2.84
N HIS A 63 6.97 -13.37 1.65
CA HIS A 63 6.64 -14.48 0.77
C HIS A 63 7.92 -15.07 0.14
N GLU A 64 8.35 -16.22 0.66
CA GLU A 64 9.27 -17.11 -0.05
C GLU A 64 8.44 -18.04 -0.95
N PRO A 65 8.60 -17.98 -2.29
CA PRO A 65 7.91 -18.91 -3.17
C PRO A 65 8.50 -20.32 -3.00
N ASP A 66 7.65 -21.30 -2.66
CA ASP A 66 8.03 -22.71 -2.66
C ASP A 66 8.43 -23.14 -4.08
N LEU A 67 9.68 -23.58 -4.25
CA LEU A 67 10.18 -24.07 -5.52
C LEU A 67 9.94 -25.58 -5.61
N PRO A 68 9.32 -26.09 -6.69
CA PRO A 68 8.91 -27.50 -6.81
C PRO A 68 10.06 -28.51 -6.89
N PHE A 69 11.31 -28.06 -6.80
CA PHE A 69 12.52 -28.88 -6.78
C PHE A 69 13.18 -28.95 -5.40
N GLU A 70 12.58 -28.33 -4.37
CA GLU A 70 13.06 -28.34 -2.99
C GLU A 70 12.26 -29.29 -2.07
N SER A 71 11.37 -30.12 -2.63
CA SER A 71 10.55 -31.14 -1.93
C SER A 71 10.92 -32.59 -2.25
#